data_AF-A0A7W0UJ40-F1
#
_entry.id   AF-A0A7W0UJ40-F1
#
_cell.length_a   1.000
_cell.length_b   1.000
_cell.length_c   1.000
_cell.angle_alpha   90.00
_cell.angle_beta   90.00
_cell.angle_gamma   90.00
#
_symmetry.space_group_name_H-M   'P 1'
#
loop_
_entity.id
_entity.type
_entity.pdbx_description
1 polymer ?
#
loop_
_entity_poly.entity_id
_entity_poly.type
_entity_poly.pdbx_seq_one_letter_code
_entity_poly.pdbx_strand_id
1 'polypeptide(L)'
;MRVRRPEGSQIVEGAGAPTSTLDAKRGAPVFAKPLTYVYRTALVAALAGLLSLSIGLGPSAPRLAHAASPEAAVLDWNLYAIEALVNAPTATTPGAGQTPPVAVQHLAMVQGAVYDAVNMIDGGHQPYLAGLPETSATASRAAAATTAAHDVLVGVEVVPALSQTIIDRLDSRRDESIAAATLQDGAAAVADGIAAGQAAAAAMLEQRADDGRYGSFRFTPAASPPGAWGTTPPAFANDPFAWVARVDPFVLESTSQFRTKGPNALTSGAYTEEYTR
;
A
#
# COMPACT_ATOMS: atom_id res chain seq x y z
N MET A 1 52.07 -30.11 -42.20
CA MET A 1 53.01 -30.18 -41.06
C MET A 1 52.15 -30.01 -39.80
N ARG A 2 51.58 -31.04 -39.14
CA ARG A 2 52.05 -32.40 -38.73
C ARG A 2 52.87 -32.33 -37.42
N VAL A 3 52.58 -33.23 -36.45
CA VAL A 3 53.32 -33.51 -35.19
C VAL A 3 53.03 -32.51 -34.03
N ARG A 4 52.73 -32.90 -32.78
CA ARG A 4 52.38 -34.21 -32.15
C ARG A 4 51.52 -34.03 -30.86
N ARG A 5 50.86 -35.11 -30.41
CA ARG A 5 50.53 -35.41 -28.99
C ARG A 5 51.52 -36.49 -28.47
N PRO A 6 51.77 -36.61 -27.16
CA PRO A 6 51.33 -37.78 -26.35
C PRO A 6 50.76 -37.35 -24.98
N GLU A 7 49.98 -38.10 -24.18
CA GLU A 7 49.67 -39.54 -23.99
C GLU A 7 50.42 -40.30 -22.87
N GLY A 8 49.65 -41.13 -22.14
CA GLY A 8 50.04 -41.96 -20.98
C GLY A 8 49.82 -41.28 -19.62
N SER A 9 49.33 -41.93 -18.55
CA SER A 9 48.71 -43.26 -18.35
C SER A 9 47.99 -43.26 -16.97
N GLN A 10 46.80 -43.86 -16.76
CA GLN A 10 46.47 -45.28 -16.51
C GLN A 10 47.10 -45.86 -15.22
N ILE A 11 46.44 -46.67 -14.36
CA ILE A 11 45.03 -47.16 -14.26
C ILE A 11 44.47 -46.67 -12.88
N VAL A 12 43.62 -47.23 -11.98
CA VAL A 12 42.73 -48.41 -11.70
C VAL A 12 41.55 -47.78 -10.88
N GLU A 13 40.23 -48.04 -10.94
CA GLU A 13 39.33 -49.18 -11.21
C GLU A 13 38.89 -50.01 -9.97
N GLY A 14 37.63 -50.49 -9.92
CA GLY A 14 36.97 -51.17 -8.77
C GLY A 14 35.78 -50.37 -8.18
N ALA A 15 34.54 -50.41 -8.70
CA ALA A 15 33.60 -51.51 -8.96
C ALA A 15 32.94 -52.11 -7.68
N GLY A 16 31.62 -51.95 -7.53
CA GLY A 16 30.88 -52.52 -6.38
C GLY A 16 29.46 -51.98 -6.12
N ALA A 17 28.47 -52.43 -6.90
CA ALA A 17 27.03 -52.34 -6.61
C ALA A 17 26.31 -53.54 -7.28
N PRO A 18 25.05 -53.90 -6.95
CA PRO A 18 24.11 -53.29 -6.01
C PRO A 18 23.53 -54.32 -4.99
N THR A 19 22.54 -53.92 -4.18
CA THR A 19 21.27 -54.68 -4.01
C THR A 19 20.24 -53.89 -3.20
N SER A 20 18.96 -54.25 -3.35
CA SER A 20 17.85 -53.69 -2.57
C SER A 20 17.03 -54.80 -1.92
N THR A 21 16.58 -54.57 -0.68
CA THR A 21 15.57 -55.40 -0.01
C THR A 21 14.65 -54.51 0.82
N LEU A 22 13.37 -54.46 0.41
CA LEU A 22 12.27 -54.03 1.27
C LEU A 22 11.92 -55.20 2.20
N ASP A 23 11.93 -55.01 3.51
CA ASP A 23 11.29 -55.96 4.45
C ASP A 23 10.06 -55.28 5.08
N ALA A 24 8.91 -55.91 4.88
CA ALA A 24 7.59 -55.36 5.23
C ALA A 24 6.73 -56.47 5.86
N LYS A 25 6.88 -56.65 7.18
CA LYS A 25 6.07 -57.61 7.96
C LYS A 25 4.91 -56.92 8.67
N ARG A 26 3.74 -57.53 8.52
CA ARG A 26 2.43 -57.01 8.96
C ARG A 26 2.14 -57.44 10.40
N GLY A 27 1.47 -56.59 11.16
CA GLY A 27 0.88 -56.92 12.46
C GLY A 27 -0.49 -56.26 12.63
N ALA A 28 -1.56 -57.06 12.56
CA ALA A 28 -2.98 -56.72 12.72
C ALA A 28 -3.78 -58.06 12.79
N PRO A 29 -5.06 -58.14 13.25
CA PRO A 29 -6.01 -57.08 13.67
C PRO A 29 -5.85 -56.71 15.18
N VAL A 30 -6.81 -56.40 16.07
CA VAL A 30 -8.29 -56.60 16.17
C VAL A 30 -8.97 -55.39 16.87
N PHE A 31 -10.29 -55.29 16.71
CA PHE A 31 -11.21 -54.25 17.19
C PHE A 31 -11.41 -54.16 18.71
N ALA A 32 -11.61 -52.92 19.19
CA ALA A 32 -12.74 -52.55 20.05
C ALA A 32 -13.22 -51.12 19.69
N LYS A 33 -14.50 -50.77 19.93
CA LYS A 33 -15.05 -49.42 19.70
C LYS A 33 -15.38 -48.71 21.06
N PRO A 34 -16.12 -47.58 21.09
CA PRO A 34 -15.56 -46.31 21.54
C PRO A 34 -16.01 -45.92 22.97
N LEU A 35 -15.30 -44.97 23.57
CA LEU A 35 -15.80 -44.24 24.74
C LEU A 35 -16.20 -42.82 24.33
N THR A 36 -17.46 -42.50 24.57
CA THR A 36 -18.06 -41.18 24.37
C THR A 36 -17.53 -40.19 25.41
N TYR A 37 -17.18 -38.98 24.95
CA TYR A 37 -17.15 -37.80 25.81
C TYR A 37 -18.24 -36.82 25.34
N VAL A 38 -18.99 -36.26 26.28
CA VAL A 38 -20.28 -35.61 26.01
C VAL A 38 -20.18 -34.08 26.08
N TYR A 39 -20.89 -33.40 25.18
CA TYR A 39 -21.00 -31.94 25.15
C TYR A 39 -21.53 -31.34 26.46
N ARG A 40 -20.81 -30.35 27.00
CA ARG A 40 -21.32 -29.32 27.93
C ARG A 40 -20.66 -27.97 27.56
N THR A 41 -21.19 -27.23 26.58
CA THR A 41 -22.26 -26.21 26.69
C THR A 41 -21.81 -24.82 27.16
N ALA A 42 -21.59 -23.95 26.17
CA ALA A 42 -22.03 -22.54 26.09
C ALA A 42 -21.43 -21.44 27.00
N LEU A 43 -21.62 -20.21 26.52
CA LEU A 43 -21.16 -18.90 27.03
C LEU A 43 -19.63 -18.68 26.93
N VAL A 44 -19.14 -17.48 26.60
CA VAL A 44 -19.82 -16.17 26.53
C VAL A 44 -20.01 -15.66 25.11
N ALA A 45 -21.22 -15.16 24.82
CA ALA A 45 -21.52 -14.18 23.78
C ALA A 45 -22.45 -13.12 24.39
N ALA A 46 -22.56 -11.95 23.74
CA ALA A 46 -23.20 -10.72 24.25
C ALA A 46 -22.39 -9.99 25.35
N LEU A 47 -22.49 -8.66 25.55
CA LEU A 47 -23.38 -7.64 24.95
C LEU A 47 -22.61 -6.42 24.42
N ALA A 48 -23.03 -5.90 23.26
CA ALA A 48 -23.30 -4.48 22.97
C ALA A 48 -23.76 -4.34 21.50
N GLY A 49 -24.92 -3.78 21.16
CA GLY A 49 -26.11 -3.47 21.96
C GLY A 49 -27.28 -3.20 21.00
N LEU A 50 -28.47 -3.75 21.27
CA LEU A 50 -29.64 -3.54 20.42
C LEU A 50 -30.19 -2.12 20.58
N LEU A 51 -30.13 -1.32 19.52
CA LEU A 51 -31.03 -0.19 19.33
C LEU A 51 -31.99 -0.52 18.18
N SER A 52 -33.29 -0.43 18.45
CA SER A 52 -34.33 -0.93 17.55
C SER A 52 -34.44 -0.09 16.29
N LEU A 53 -34.13 -0.67 15.12
CA LEU A 53 -34.53 -0.07 13.85
C LEU A 53 -36.04 -0.28 13.64
N SER A 54 -36.84 0.63 14.18
CA SER A 54 -38.24 0.79 13.79
C SER A 54 -38.31 1.04 12.29
N ILE A 55 -38.92 0.14 11.53
CA ILE A 55 -39.21 0.35 10.10
C ILE A 55 -40.39 1.33 10.00
N GLY A 56 -40.08 2.61 10.21
CA GLY A 56 -40.97 3.70 9.81
C GLY A 56 -40.93 3.81 8.29
N LEU A 57 -42.10 3.73 7.64
CA LEU A 57 -42.24 4.11 6.24
C LEU A 57 -42.21 5.65 6.13
N GLY A 58 -41.05 6.24 6.42
CA GLY A 58 -40.73 7.62 6.07
C GLY A 58 -40.39 7.75 4.57
N PRO A 59 -40.56 8.93 3.97
CA PRO A 59 -40.19 9.16 2.58
C PRO A 59 -38.66 9.00 2.41
N SER A 60 -38.26 8.19 1.43
CA SER A 60 -36.85 7.97 1.09
C SER A 60 -36.21 9.22 0.50
N ALA A 61 -35.59 10.05 1.34
CA ALA A 61 -34.56 10.98 0.88
C ALA A 61 -33.43 10.17 0.17
N PRO A 62 -32.87 10.66 -0.94
CA PRO A 62 -32.30 9.78 -1.95
C PRO A 62 -30.88 9.30 -1.60
N ARG A 63 -30.58 8.04 -1.97
CA ARG A 63 -29.20 7.51 -1.98
C ARG A 63 -28.21 8.39 -2.78
N LEU A 64 -28.71 9.10 -3.79
CA LEU A 64 -27.95 10.04 -4.62
C LEU A 64 -27.34 11.18 -3.80
N ALA A 65 -28.06 11.73 -2.81
CA ALA A 65 -27.55 12.82 -1.99
C ALA A 65 -26.44 12.38 -1.01
N HIS A 66 -26.37 11.08 -0.69
CA HIS A 66 -25.25 10.53 0.06
C HIS A 66 -24.02 10.33 -0.84
N ALA A 67 -24.20 9.78 -2.04
CA ALA A 67 -23.12 9.56 -3.01
C ALA A 67 -22.51 10.86 -3.57
N ALA A 68 -23.22 12.00 -3.46
CA ALA A 68 -22.74 13.32 -3.88
C ALA A 68 -22.21 14.19 -2.72
N SER A 69 -22.13 13.69 -1.49
CA SER A 69 -21.65 14.50 -0.36
C SER A 69 -20.12 14.64 -0.37
N PRO A 70 -19.54 15.75 0.13
CA PRO A 70 -18.09 15.92 0.18
C PRO A 70 -17.39 14.81 0.99
N GLU A 71 -18.02 14.35 2.06
CA GLU A 71 -17.50 13.28 2.93
C GLU A 71 -17.49 11.93 2.20
N ALA A 72 -18.53 11.64 1.41
CA ALA A 72 -18.57 10.45 0.55
C ALA A 72 -17.51 10.52 -0.54
N ALA A 73 -17.36 11.66 -1.23
CA ALA A 73 -16.32 11.86 -2.23
C ALA A 73 -14.91 11.61 -1.65
N VAL A 74 -14.59 12.16 -0.47
CA VAL A 74 -13.29 11.92 0.19
C VAL A 74 -13.08 10.42 0.51
N LEU A 75 -14.11 9.73 1.02
CA LEU A 75 -14.03 8.30 1.37
C LEU A 75 -13.90 7.40 0.14
N ASP A 76 -14.69 7.64 -0.90
CA ASP A 76 -14.66 6.89 -2.17
C ASP A 76 -13.34 7.12 -2.91
N TRP A 77 -12.83 8.36 -2.99
CA TRP A 77 -11.54 8.63 -3.62
C TRP A 77 -10.34 8.10 -2.83
N ASN A 78 -10.41 8.03 -1.50
CA ASN A 78 -9.45 7.27 -0.70
C ASN A 78 -9.49 5.76 -1.05
N LEU A 79 -10.68 5.16 -1.18
CA LEU A 79 -10.82 3.76 -1.62
C LEU A 79 -10.27 3.55 -3.04
N TYR A 80 -10.58 4.44 -3.97
CA TYR A 80 -10.12 4.36 -5.36
C TYR A 80 -8.60 4.50 -5.47
N ALA A 81 -7.99 5.35 -4.65
CA ALA A 81 -6.53 5.48 -4.55
C ALA A 81 -5.89 4.19 -4.02
N ILE A 82 -6.47 3.57 -2.98
CA ILE A 82 -6.00 2.27 -2.45
C ILE A 82 -6.13 1.19 -3.53
N GLU A 83 -7.25 1.11 -4.25
CA GLU A 83 -7.44 0.14 -5.34
C GLU A 83 -6.50 0.37 -6.54
N ALA A 84 -6.18 1.62 -6.88
CA ALA A 84 -5.28 1.95 -7.97
C ALA A 84 -3.81 1.65 -7.62
N LEU A 85 -3.38 1.97 -6.39
CA LEU A 85 -1.98 1.90 -5.97
C LEU A 85 -1.61 0.53 -5.36
N VAL A 86 -2.43 -0.01 -4.46
CA VAL A 86 -2.08 -1.14 -3.58
C VAL A 86 -2.49 -2.50 -4.14
N ASN A 87 -3.66 -2.61 -4.79
CA ASN A 87 -4.14 -3.90 -5.30
C ASN A 87 -3.14 -4.52 -6.29
N ALA A 88 -2.95 -5.83 -6.22
CA ALA A 88 -2.11 -6.54 -7.18
C ALA A 88 -2.66 -6.40 -8.62
N PRO A 89 -1.80 -6.44 -9.67
CA PRO A 89 -2.24 -6.44 -11.07
C PRO A 89 -3.17 -7.61 -11.46
N THR A 90 -3.24 -8.66 -10.63
CA THR A 90 -4.09 -9.86 -10.80
C THR A 90 -5.33 -9.87 -9.90
N ALA A 91 -5.61 -8.79 -9.15
CA ALA A 91 -6.80 -8.68 -8.31
C ALA A 91 -8.07 -8.43 -9.15
N THR A 92 -9.26 -8.72 -8.57
CA THR A 92 -10.56 -8.48 -9.23
C THR A 92 -10.75 -7.01 -9.63
N THR A 93 -10.25 -6.08 -8.83
CA THR A 93 -10.00 -4.69 -9.23
C THR A 93 -8.48 -4.49 -9.34
N PRO A 94 -7.87 -4.59 -10.54
CA PRO A 94 -6.41 -4.49 -10.68
C PRO A 94 -5.85 -3.14 -10.22
N GLY A 95 -4.68 -3.17 -9.59
CA GLY A 95 -3.89 -1.98 -9.23
C GLY A 95 -2.42 -2.15 -9.59
N ALA A 96 -1.59 -1.18 -9.20
CA ALA A 96 -0.16 -1.17 -9.47
C ALA A 96 0.66 -2.14 -8.58
N GLY A 97 0.06 -2.74 -7.55
CA GLY A 97 0.72 -3.68 -6.65
C GLY A 97 1.84 -3.06 -5.80
N GLN A 98 1.75 -1.76 -5.49
CA GLN A 98 2.77 -1.06 -4.72
C GLN A 98 2.88 -1.64 -3.30
N THR A 99 4.11 -1.90 -2.86
CA THR A 99 4.40 -2.30 -1.47
C THR A 99 4.17 -1.13 -0.52
N PRO A 100 3.91 -1.37 0.79
CA PRO A 100 3.64 -0.31 1.75
C PRO A 100 4.67 0.85 1.79
N PRO A 101 6.01 0.62 1.69
CA PRO A 101 6.97 1.72 1.65
C PRO A 101 6.78 2.70 0.50
N VAL A 102 6.18 2.27 -0.62
CA VAL A 102 5.93 3.12 -1.80
C VAL A 102 4.50 3.68 -1.74
N ALA A 103 3.51 2.83 -1.49
CA ALA A 103 2.10 3.19 -1.55
C ALA A 103 1.70 4.33 -0.60
N VAL A 104 2.25 4.36 0.62
CA VAL A 104 1.89 5.40 1.61
C VAL A 104 2.30 6.81 1.19
N GLN A 105 3.32 6.95 0.33
CA GLN A 105 3.78 8.25 -0.16
C GLN A 105 2.80 8.81 -1.19
N HIS A 106 2.40 7.99 -2.16
CA HIS A 106 1.41 8.38 -3.17
C HIS A 106 0.02 8.61 -2.55
N LEU A 107 -0.37 7.80 -1.56
CA LEU A 107 -1.58 8.05 -0.77
C LEU A 107 -1.51 9.39 -0.01
N ALA A 108 -0.35 9.75 0.56
CA ALA A 108 -0.16 11.05 1.20
C ALA A 108 -0.25 12.22 0.21
N MET A 109 0.25 12.07 -1.03
CA MET A 109 0.07 13.07 -2.09
C MET A 109 -1.41 13.26 -2.45
N VAL A 110 -2.13 12.17 -2.70
CA VAL A 110 -3.56 12.20 -3.04
C VAL A 110 -4.36 12.88 -1.93
N GLN A 111 -4.18 12.44 -0.67
CA GLN A 111 -4.96 12.97 0.45
C GLN A 111 -4.55 14.40 0.86
N GLY A 112 -3.29 14.79 0.64
CA GLY A 112 -2.85 16.19 0.81
C GLY A 112 -3.48 17.14 -0.20
N ALA A 113 -3.56 16.75 -1.47
CA ALA A 113 -4.24 17.55 -2.50
C ALA A 113 -5.75 17.63 -2.26
N VAL A 114 -6.39 16.53 -1.81
CA VAL A 114 -7.80 16.52 -1.40
C VAL A 114 -8.04 17.44 -0.20
N TYR A 115 -7.17 17.41 0.81
CA TYR A 115 -7.24 18.30 1.95
C TYR A 115 -7.19 19.77 1.54
N ASP A 116 -6.20 20.15 0.72
CA ASP A 116 -6.05 21.52 0.25
C ASP A 116 -7.22 21.97 -0.65
N ALA A 117 -7.66 21.14 -1.60
CA ALA A 117 -8.79 21.45 -2.48
C ALA A 117 -10.11 21.68 -1.73
N VAL A 118 -10.35 20.95 -0.64
CA VAL A 118 -11.52 21.14 0.23
C VAL A 118 -11.33 22.35 1.16
N ASN A 119 -10.13 22.55 1.72
CA ASN A 119 -9.82 23.67 2.61
C ASN A 119 -9.82 25.03 1.87
N MET A 120 -9.50 25.05 0.57
CA MET A 120 -9.67 26.24 -0.30
C MET A 120 -11.13 26.73 -0.37
N ILE A 121 -12.11 25.88 -0.07
CA ILE A 121 -13.55 26.17 -0.16
C ILE A 121 -14.19 26.32 1.22
N ASP A 122 -13.90 25.39 2.15
CA ASP A 122 -14.47 25.39 3.51
C ASP A 122 -13.73 26.34 4.46
N GLY A 123 -12.42 26.54 4.22
CA GLY A 123 -11.54 27.35 5.05
C GLY A 123 -11.34 26.80 6.47
N GLY A 124 -10.98 27.72 7.37
CA GLY A 124 -10.83 27.43 8.80
C GLY A 124 -9.54 26.71 9.20
N HIS A 125 -8.82 26.09 8.26
CA HIS A 125 -7.58 25.34 8.52
C HIS A 125 -6.40 25.91 7.73
N GLN A 126 -5.17 25.65 8.19
CA GLN A 126 -3.96 26.05 7.48
C GLN A 126 -3.75 25.11 6.27
N PRO A 127 -3.64 25.61 5.02
CA PRO A 127 -3.26 24.80 3.87
C PRO A 127 -1.91 24.09 4.07
N TYR A 128 -1.79 22.88 3.52
CA TYR A 128 -0.53 22.14 3.44
C TYR A 128 0.40 22.81 2.42
N LEU A 129 -0.11 23.20 1.25
CA LEU A 129 0.63 23.94 0.23
C LEU A 129 0.36 25.44 0.31
N ALA A 130 1.42 26.24 0.18
CA ALA A 130 1.34 27.69 0.10
C ALA A 130 1.09 28.18 -1.34
N GLY A 131 0.42 29.33 -1.49
CA GLY A 131 0.24 29.98 -2.80
C GLY A 131 -0.93 29.46 -3.64
N LEU A 132 -1.77 28.58 -3.08
CA LEU A 132 -3.03 28.16 -3.69
C LEU A 132 -3.98 29.37 -3.94
N PRO A 133 -4.81 29.35 -5.01
CA PRO A 133 -5.67 30.47 -5.35
C PRO A 133 -6.91 30.56 -4.45
N GLU A 134 -7.35 31.79 -4.18
CA GLU A 134 -8.65 32.08 -3.58
C GLU A 134 -9.79 31.44 -4.39
N THR A 135 -10.69 30.73 -3.71
CA THR A 135 -11.79 29.98 -4.34
C THR A 135 -13.14 30.41 -3.74
N SER A 136 -14.24 30.30 -4.49
CA SER A 136 -15.56 30.60 -3.94
C SER A 136 -15.94 29.60 -2.85
N ALA A 137 -16.36 30.10 -1.68
CA ALA A 137 -16.94 29.30 -0.61
C ALA A 137 -18.28 28.62 -0.99
N THR A 138 -18.82 28.90 -2.19
CA THR A 138 -19.97 28.20 -2.78
C THR A 138 -19.59 27.12 -3.81
N ALA A 139 -18.30 26.83 -3.99
CA ALA A 139 -17.84 25.79 -4.89
C ALA A 139 -18.16 24.37 -4.36
N SER A 140 -18.26 23.40 -5.25
CA SER A 140 -18.55 22.01 -4.89
C SER A 140 -17.30 21.35 -4.30
N ARG A 141 -17.30 21.15 -2.97
CA ARG A 141 -16.26 20.39 -2.26
C ARG A 141 -16.18 18.93 -2.71
N ALA A 142 -17.29 18.34 -3.14
CA ALA A 142 -17.31 16.99 -3.72
C ALA A 142 -16.58 16.94 -5.07
N ALA A 143 -16.79 17.94 -5.94
CA ALA A 143 -16.03 18.06 -7.19
C ALA A 143 -14.55 18.35 -6.93
N ALA A 144 -14.23 19.23 -5.98
CA ALA A 144 -12.85 19.57 -5.63
C ALA A 144 -12.06 18.37 -5.10
N ALA A 145 -12.63 17.59 -4.17
CA ALA A 145 -12.02 16.34 -3.70
C ALA A 145 -11.87 15.31 -4.83
N THR A 146 -12.90 15.15 -5.67
CA THR A 146 -12.89 14.25 -6.84
C THR A 146 -11.74 14.57 -7.79
N THR A 147 -11.65 15.82 -8.23
CA THR A 147 -10.65 16.26 -9.21
C THR A 147 -9.25 16.26 -8.61
N ALA A 148 -9.07 16.71 -7.36
CA ALA A 148 -7.77 16.67 -6.70
C ALA A 148 -7.23 15.24 -6.58
N ALA A 149 -8.07 14.29 -6.18
CA ALA A 149 -7.67 12.90 -6.05
C ALA A 149 -7.39 12.24 -7.40
N HIS A 150 -8.25 12.49 -8.40
CA HIS A 150 -8.08 12.00 -9.76
C HIS A 150 -6.77 12.49 -10.39
N ASP A 151 -6.56 13.80 -10.41
CA ASP A 151 -5.48 14.42 -11.17
C ASP A 151 -4.11 14.12 -10.55
N VAL A 152 -4.01 13.98 -9.22
CA VAL A 152 -2.80 13.41 -8.58
C VAL A 152 -2.61 11.94 -8.94
N LEU A 153 -3.66 11.10 -8.92
CA LEU A 153 -3.52 9.67 -9.24
C LEU A 153 -3.05 9.40 -10.67
N VAL A 154 -3.49 10.18 -11.66
CA VAL A 154 -3.06 10.02 -13.06
C VAL A 154 -1.78 10.79 -13.40
N GLY A 155 -1.47 11.86 -12.65
CA GLY A 155 -0.29 12.70 -12.87
C GLY A 155 0.97 12.31 -12.08
N VAL A 156 0.85 11.50 -11.02
CA VAL A 156 1.99 11.11 -10.18
C VAL A 156 2.90 10.09 -10.88
N GLU A 157 4.21 10.31 -10.84
CA GLU A 157 5.16 9.29 -11.31
C GLU A 157 5.06 8.03 -10.43
N VAL A 158 4.80 6.90 -11.09
CA VAL A 158 4.83 5.56 -10.51
C VAL A 158 5.77 4.69 -11.34
N VAL A 159 6.59 3.89 -10.66
CA VAL A 159 7.46 2.88 -11.29
C VAL A 159 7.04 1.47 -10.86
N PRO A 160 6.52 0.61 -11.76
CA PRO A 160 6.15 0.89 -13.16
C PRO A 160 4.90 1.78 -13.26
N ALA A 161 4.76 2.51 -14.37
CA ALA A 161 3.62 3.40 -14.61
C ALA A 161 2.27 2.68 -14.52
N LEU A 162 1.22 3.41 -14.13
CA LEU A 162 -0.15 2.87 -14.09
C LEU A 162 -0.55 2.35 -15.48
N SER A 163 -1.22 1.20 -15.52
CA SER A 163 -1.74 0.66 -16.77
C SER A 163 -2.96 1.45 -17.24
N GLN A 164 -3.18 1.50 -18.55
CA GLN A 164 -4.33 2.21 -19.13
C GLN A 164 -5.66 1.79 -18.49
N THR A 165 -5.85 0.50 -18.20
CA THR A 165 -7.05 -0.05 -17.52
C THR A 165 -7.26 0.45 -16.09
N ILE A 166 -6.22 0.97 -15.42
CA ILE A 166 -6.35 1.68 -14.13
C ILE A 166 -6.77 3.12 -14.39
N ILE A 167 -6.16 3.79 -15.37
CA ILE A 167 -6.45 5.18 -15.77
C ILE A 167 -7.91 5.30 -16.26
N ASP A 168 -8.33 4.48 -17.23
CA ASP A 168 -9.70 4.43 -17.76
C ASP A 168 -10.78 4.25 -16.66
N ARG A 169 -10.42 3.53 -15.59
CA ARG A 169 -11.30 3.30 -14.43
C ARG A 169 -11.36 4.52 -13.51
N LEU A 170 -10.27 5.26 -13.35
CA LEU A 170 -10.23 6.53 -12.62
C LEU A 170 -10.98 7.62 -13.39
N ASP A 171 -10.82 7.68 -14.72
CA ASP A 171 -11.60 8.55 -15.61
C ASP A 171 -13.11 8.32 -15.44
N SER A 172 -13.59 7.07 -15.56
CA SER A 172 -15.02 6.74 -15.37
C SER A 172 -15.53 7.18 -13.99
N ARG A 173 -14.76 6.89 -12.93
CA ARG A 173 -15.11 7.27 -11.56
C ARG A 173 -15.14 8.78 -11.33
N ARG A 174 -14.25 9.54 -11.97
CA ARG A 174 -14.31 11.00 -11.97
C ARG A 174 -15.59 11.46 -12.66
N ASP A 175 -15.88 10.97 -13.86
CA ASP A 175 -17.03 11.43 -14.63
C ASP A 175 -18.36 11.08 -13.93
N GLU A 176 -18.46 9.91 -13.30
CA GLU A 176 -19.56 9.51 -12.42
C GLU A 176 -19.69 10.44 -11.19
N SER A 177 -18.59 10.73 -10.50
CA SER A 177 -18.57 11.61 -9.32
C SER A 177 -18.93 13.06 -9.65
N ILE A 178 -18.40 13.61 -10.75
CA ILE A 178 -18.69 14.95 -11.25
C ILE A 178 -20.14 15.05 -11.72
N ALA A 179 -20.70 14.01 -12.37
CA ALA A 179 -22.11 13.97 -12.72
C ALA A 179 -23.01 13.97 -11.46
N ALA A 180 -22.66 13.20 -10.43
CA ALA A 180 -23.38 13.18 -9.16
C ALA A 180 -23.34 14.56 -8.46
N ALA A 181 -22.16 15.18 -8.36
CA ALA A 181 -22.00 16.54 -7.82
C ALA A 181 -22.77 17.59 -8.64
N THR A 182 -22.81 17.46 -9.97
CA THR A 182 -23.54 18.40 -10.86
C THR A 182 -25.05 18.36 -10.64
N LEU A 183 -25.61 17.19 -10.30
CA LEU A 183 -27.03 17.03 -9.95
C LEU A 183 -27.38 17.58 -8.56
N GLN A 184 -26.38 17.70 -7.67
CA GLN A 184 -26.55 18.09 -6.27
C GLN A 184 -26.27 19.59 -6.04
N ASP A 185 -25.11 20.08 -6.49
CA ASP A 185 -24.61 21.44 -6.24
C ASP A 185 -24.83 22.38 -7.44
N GLY A 186 -25.05 21.82 -8.64
CA GLY A 186 -25.21 22.56 -9.89
C GLY A 186 -23.89 22.87 -10.61
N ALA A 187 -23.97 23.00 -11.94
CA ALA A 187 -22.80 23.06 -12.82
C ALA A 187 -21.82 24.22 -12.55
N ALA A 188 -22.28 25.36 -12.03
CA ALA A 188 -21.41 26.49 -11.69
C ALA A 188 -20.51 26.18 -10.48
N ALA A 189 -21.11 25.71 -9.37
CA ALA A 189 -20.36 25.31 -8.19
C ALA A 189 -19.40 24.14 -8.49
N VAL A 190 -19.81 23.21 -9.36
CA VAL A 190 -18.93 22.12 -9.82
C VAL A 190 -17.77 22.62 -10.67
N ALA A 191 -17.97 23.59 -11.57
CA ALA A 191 -16.88 24.18 -12.34
C ALA A 191 -15.82 24.86 -11.46
N ASP A 192 -16.26 25.65 -10.47
CA ASP A 192 -15.37 26.26 -9.47
C ASP A 192 -14.64 25.19 -8.63
N GLY A 193 -15.33 24.11 -8.26
CA GLY A 193 -14.76 22.99 -7.52
C GLY A 193 -13.69 22.22 -8.32
N ILE A 194 -13.95 21.96 -9.61
CA ILE A 194 -12.97 21.35 -10.52
C ILE A 194 -11.70 22.22 -10.62
N ALA A 195 -11.85 23.54 -10.74
CA ALA A 195 -10.71 24.46 -10.80
C ALA A 195 -9.88 24.45 -9.50
N ALA A 196 -10.52 24.38 -8.33
CA ALA A 196 -9.85 24.24 -7.05
C ALA A 196 -9.10 22.89 -6.92
N GLY A 197 -9.73 21.80 -7.34
CA GLY A 197 -9.11 20.47 -7.36
C GLY A 197 -7.90 20.40 -8.28
N GLN A 198 -7.98 21.00 -9.47
CA GLN A 198 -6.87 21.12 -10.42
C GLN A 198 -5.70 21.92 -9.84
N ALA A 199 -5.97 23.04 -9.18
CA ALA A 199 -4.93 23.87 -8.56
C ALA A 199 -4.19 23.11 -7.44
N ALA A 200 -4.93 22.42 -6.55
CA ALA A 200 -4.33 21.63 -5.48
C ALA A 200 -3.55 20.41 -6.00
N ALA A 201 -4.07 19.71 -7.02
CA ALA A 201 -3.37 18.59 -7.65
C ALA A 201 -2.08 19.04 -8.36
N ALA A 202 -2.14 20.13 -9.13
CA ALA A 202 -0.96 20.69 -9.81
C ALA A 202 0.11 21.11 -8.80
N ALA A 203 -0.26 21.85 -7.75
CA ALA A 203 0.67 22.28 -6.71
C ALA A 203 1.27 21.08 -5.93
N MET A 204 0.52 20.02 -5.68
CA MET A 204 1.03 18.79 -5.07
C MET A 204 2.02 18.06 -5.98
N LEU A 205 1.69 17.92 -7.27
CA LEU A 205 2.58 17.26 -8.23
C LEU A 205 3.87 18.08 -8.45
N GLU A 206 3.79 19.41 -8.49
CA GLU A 206 4.95 20.31 -8.56
C GLU A 206 5.81 20.22 -7.29
N GLN A 207 5.22 20.35 -6.09
CA GLN A 207 5.95 20.27 -4.82
C GLN A 207 6.67 18.94 -4.65
N ARG A 208 6.12 17.85 -5.22
CA ARG A 208 6.63 16.48 -5.08
C ARG A 208 7.39 15.96 -6.30
N ALA A 209 7.66 16.77 -7.32
CA ALA A 209 8.28 16.33 -8.57
C ALA A 209 9.69 15.75 -8.36
N ASP A 210 10.56 16.48 -7.66
CA ASP A 210 11.96 16.13 -7.39
C ASP A 210 12.20 15.64 -5.94
N ASP A 211 11.16 15.15 -5.25
CA ASP A 211 11.14 14.88 -3.80
C ASP A 211 12.00 13.70 -3.30
N GLY A 212 12.90 13.19 -4.13
CA GLY A 212 13.78 12.06 -3.83
C GLY A 212 13.14 10.67 -4.02
N ARG A 213 11.85 10.57 -4.39
CA ARG A 213 11.24 9.28 -4.77
C ARG A 213 12.03 8.59 -5.87
N TYR A 214 12.14 7.26 -5.78
CA TYR A 214 12.90 6.39 -6.68
C TYR A 214 14.42 6.67 -6.84
N GLY A 215 14.94 7.72 -6.18
CA GLY A 215 16.31 8.22 -6.33
C GLY A 215 17.41 7.19 -6.07
N SER A 216 18.64 7.49 -6.50
CA SER A 216 19.74 6.51 -6.62
C SER A 216 20.27 5.89 -5.31
N PHE A 217 19.86 6.40 -4.15
CA PHE A 217 20.33 5.87 -2.86
C PHE A 217 19.88 4.42 -2.63
N ARG A 218 20.85 3.54 -2.39
CA ARG A 218 20.63 2.15 -1.99
C ARG A 218 21.39 1.90 -0.69
N PHE A 219 20.88 1.00 0.14
CA PHE A 219 21.66 0.49 1.27
C PHE A 219 22.90 -0.22 0.72
N THR A 220 24.06 -0.08 1.36
CA THR A 220 25.27 -0.84 1.02
C THR A 220 25.50 -1.87 2.13
N PRO A 221 25.24 -3.16 1.89
CA PRO A 221 25.60 -4.20 2.84
C PRO A 221 27.09 -4.11 3.19
N ALA A 222 27.39 -4.01 4.48
CA ALA A 222 28.75 -4.14 4.97
C ALA A 222 29.26 -5.57 4.70
N ALA A 223 30.57 -5.80 4.85
CA ALA A 223 31.19 -7.12 4.68
C ALA A 223 30.89 -8.07 5.87
N SER A 224 29.60 -8.28 6.14
CA SER A 224 28.98 -9.14 7.15
C SER A 224 29.76 -9.37 8.46
N PRO A 225 30.18 -8.32 9.18
CA PRO A 225 30.54 -8.50 10.59
C PRO A 225 29.28 -8.88 11.39
N PRO A 226 29.41 -9.60 12.52
CA PRO A 226 28.32 -9.75 13.47
C PRO A 226 27.67 -8.41 13.81
N GLY A 227 26.33 -8.39 13.95
CA GLY A 227 25.55 -7.18 14.27
C GLY A 227 25.27 -6.23 13.11
N ALA A 228 25.87 -6.41 11.93
CA ALA A 228 25.42 -5.71 10.72
C ALA A 228 24.18 -6.40 10.12
N TRP A 229 23.30 -5.63 9.51
CA TRP A 229 22.27 -6.16 8.62
C TRP A 229 22.92 -6.74 7.36
N GLY A 230 22.48 -7.93 6.95
CA GLY A 230 22.99 -8.64 5.78
C GLY A 230 21.88 -9.38 5.04
N THR A 231 22.08 -9.61 3.75
CA THR A 231 21.08 -10.25 2.89
C THR A 231 21.12 -11.77 3.02
N THR A 232 19.96 -12.43 2.85
CA THR A 232 19.81 -13.87 3.13
C THR A 232 19.58 -14.72 1.87
N PRO A 233 19.92 -16.02 1.90
CA PRO A 233 19.59 -16.95 0.82
C PRO A 233 18.05 -17.09 0.62
N PRO A 234 17.59 -17.48 -0.58
CA PRO A 234 18.38 -17.79 -1.77
C PRO A 234 18.73 -16.56 -2.62
N ALA A 235 17.96 -15.47 -2.51
CA ALA A 235 18.04 -14.34 -3.43
C ALA A 235 19.18 -13.34 -3.10
N PHE A 236 19.63 -13.30 -1.84
CA PHE A 236 20.57 -12.28 -1.33
C PHE A 236 20.13 -10.83 -1.65
N ALA A 237 18.81 -10.62 -1.77
CA ALA A 237 18.22 -9.36 -2.15
C ALA A 237 18.50 -8.27 -1.09
N ASN A 238 19.00 -7.14 -1.58
CA ASN A 238 19.16 -5.91 -0.81
C ASN A 238 17.81 -5.17 -0.72
N ASP A 239 17.69 -4.18 0.18
CA ASP A 239 16.47 -3.37 0.30
C ASP A 239 16.21 -2.57 -1.01
N PRO A 240 15.11 -2.86 -1.76
CA PRO A 240 14.77 -2.14 -2.98
C PRO A 240 14.11 -0.77 -2.71
N PHE A 241 13.72 -0.50 -1.47
CA PHE A 241 13.04 0.72 -1.04
C PHE A 241 13.93 1.64 -0.18
N ALA A 242 15.24 1.37 -0.10
CA ALA A 242 16.17 2.15 0.71
C ALA A 242 16.16 3.67 0.39
N TRP A 243 15.81 4.04 -0.85
CA TRP A 243 15.62 5.42 -1.29
C TRP A 243 14.56 6.19 -0.50
N VAL A 244 13.60 5.52 0.14
CA VAL A 244 12.57 6.14 1.00
C VAL A 244 13.20 6.91 2.17
N ALA A 245 14.39 6.51 2.64
CA ALA A 245 15.15 7.25 3.67
C ALA A 245 15.74 8.60 3.17
N ARG A 246 15.56 8.92 1.89
CA ARG A 246 16.01 10.16 1.21
C ARG A 246 14.88 10.94 0.56
N VAL A 247 13.63 10.53 0.76
CA VAL A 247 12.46 11.29 0.31
C VAL A 247 12.25 12.49 1.24
N ASP A 248 11.96 13.66 0.66
CA ASP A 248 11.63 14.85 1.43
C ASP A 248 10.35 14.62 2.24
N PRO A 249 10.33 14.85 3.57
CA PRO A 249 9.13 14.55 4.35
C PRO A 249 7.91 15.38 3.94
N PHE A 250 6.72 14.91 4.32
CA PHE A 250 5.49 15.69 4.19
C PHE A 250 5.31 16.62 5.40
N VAL A 251 5.33 16.06 6.62
CA VAL A 251 5.02 16.80 7.87
C VAL A 251 6.17 16.82 8.90
N LEU A 252 7.37 16.38 8.52
CA LEU A 252 8.55 16.34 9.40
C LEU A 252 9.59 17.36 8.94
N GLU A 253 10.33 17.93 9.88
CA GLU A 253 11.42 18.88 9.60
C GLU A 253 12.65 18.20 8.97
N SER A 254 12.82 16.88 9.20
CA SER A 254 13.87 16.09 8.54
C SER A 254 13.62 14.58 8.65
N THR A 255 14.22 13.79 7.74
CA THR A 255 14.30 12.31 7.81
C THR A 255 15.18 11.79 8.97
N SER A 256 15.57 12.67 9.90
CA SER A 256 16.34 12.36 11.12
C SER A 256 15.61 12.67 12.43
N GLN A 257 14.47 13.36 12.38
CA GLN A 257 13.81 13.97 13.55
C GLN A 257 13.52 12.99 14.71
N PHE A 258 13.20 11.73 14.40
CA PHE A 258 12.84 10.70 15.38
C PHE A 258 13.74 9.45 15.34
N ARG A 259 15.04 9.60 15.04
CA ARG A 259 15.98 8.47 15.09
C ARG A 259 16.19 7.96 16.52
N THR A 260 15.99 6.66 16.71
CA THR A 260 16.31 5.95 17.95
C THR A 260 17.83 5.85 18.17
N LYS A 261 18.22 5.45 19.38
CA LYS A 261 19.60 4.98 19.64
C LYS A 261 19.86 3.71 18.81
N GLY A 262 21.12 3.50 18.44
CA GLY A 262 21.56 2.26 17.77
C GLY A 262 21.34 1.00 18.64
N PRO A 263 21.46 -0.20 18.03
CA PRO A 263 21.22 -1.46 18.72
C PRO A 263 22.17 -1.70 19.90
N ASN A 264 21.77 -2.60 20.79
CA ASN A 264 22.61 -3.06 21.90
C ASN A 264 23.97 -3.58 21.38
N ALA A 265 25.07 -3.18 22.01
CA ALA A 265 26.39 -3.68 21.65
C ALA A 265 26.45 -5.20 21.88
N LEU A 266 27.02 -5.94 20.93
CA LEU A 266 27.00 -7.42 20.92
C LEU A 266 27.66 -8.06 22.15
N THR A 267 28.60 -7.35 22.78
CA THR A 267 29.30 -7.73 24.00
C THR A 267 28.57 -7.32 25.29
N SER A 268 27.39 -6.73 25.19
CA SER A 268 26.59 -6.29 26.34
C SER A 268 25.67 -7.40 26.86
N GLY A 269 25.44 -7.41 28.17
CA GLY A 269 24.45 -8.28 28.80
C GLY A 269 23.03 -8.04 28.28
N ALA A 270 22.69 -6.81 27.87
CA ALA A 270 21.40 -6.49 27.26
C ALA A 270 21.20 -7.21 25.91
N TYR A 271 22.22 -7.22 25.04
CA TYR A 271 22.17 -7.99 23.80
C TYR A 271 22.10 -9.50 24.07
N THR A 272 22.78 -9.99 25.12
CA THR A 272 22.70 -11.41 25.51
C THR A 272 21.30 -11.78 25.99
N GLU A 273 20.68 -10.97 26.85
CA GLU A 273 19.31 -11.20 27.34
C GLU A 273 18.27 -11.15 26.20
N GLU A 274 18.45 -10.24 25.24
CA GLU A 274 17.63 -10.15 24.03
C GLU A 274 17.79 -11.38 23.12
N TYR A 275 19.01 -11.90 22.98
CA TYR A 275 19.33 -13.05 22.13
C TYR A 275 18.92 -14.42 22.72
N THR A 276 18.80 -14.54 24.06
CA THR A 276 18.56 -15.84 24.74
C THR A 276 17.13 -16.04 25.28
N ARG A 277 16.15 -15.27 24.81
CA ARG A 277 14.73 -15.38 25.20
C ARG A 277 13.92 -16.33 24.31
#